data_AF-A0A4R8WLU1-F1
#
_entry.id   AF-A0A4R8WLU1-F1
#
_cell.length_a   1.000
_cell.length_b   1.000
_cell.length_c   1.000
_cell.angle_alpha   90.00
_cell.angle_beta   90.00
_cell.angle_gamma   90.00
#
_symmetry.space_group_name_H-M   'P 1'
#
loop_
_entity.id
_entity.type
_entity.pdbx_description
1 polymer ?
#
loop_
_entity_poly.entity_id
_entity_poly.type
_entity_poly.pdbx_seq_one_letter_code
_entity_poly.pdbx_strand_id
1 'polypeptide(L)'
;MPDIHIKVADVERLKAELAKSNRAVKDALRAVDSALRTADWNDANSKSFENTFAAARRKVAGFEADAVEMERFLARVIAQAKSMGAK
;
A
#
# COMPACT_ATOMS: atom_id res chain seq x y z
N MET A 1 -23.48 -25.76 3.05
CA MET A 1 -22.60 -24.68 3.51
C MET A 1 -22.20 -23.88 2.28
N PRO A 2 -22.22 -22.53 2.29
CA PRO A 2 -21.79 -21.77 1.13
C PRO A 2 -20.30 -22.05 0.91
N ASP A 3 -19.99 -22.58 -0.27
CA ASP A 3 -18.63 -22.86 -0.72
C ASP A 3 -17.86 -21.55 -0.84
N ILE A 4 -17.15 -21.17 0.22
CA ILE A 4 -16.11 -20.15 0.16
C ILE A 4 -14.90 -20.78 -0.54
N HIS A 5 -15.06 -21.13 -1.82
CA HIS A 5 -13.94 -21.37 -2.71
C HIS A 5 -13.38 -20.00 -3.11
N ILE A 6 -12.85 -19.27 -2.12
CA ILE A 6 -11.86 -18.23 -2.42
C ILE A 6 -10.69 -19.01 -3.02
N LYS A 7 -10.55 -18.95 -4.36
CA LYS A 7 -9.46 -19.64 -5.04
C LYS A 7 -8.18 -19.02 -4.55
N VAL A 8 -7.26 -19.85 -4.08
CA VAL A 8 -5.93 -19.41 -3.60
C VAL A 8 -5.25 -18.50 -4.64
N ALA A 9 -5.44 -18.79 -5.92
CA ALA A 9 -4.97 -17.97 -7.04
C ALA A 9 -5.52 -16.52 -7.02
N ASP A 10 -6.79 -16.32 -6.67
CA ASP A 10 -7.38 -14.97 -6.60
C ASP A 10 -6.81 -14.16 -5.43
N VAL A 11 -6.51 -14.84 -4.30
CA VAL A 11 -5.86 -14.24 -3.12
C VAL A 11 -4.40 -13.90 -3.41
N GLU A 12 -3.68 -14.80 -4.10
CA GLU A 12 -2.30 -14.56 -4.55
C GLU A 12 -2.23 -13.39 -5.53
N ARG A 13 -3.20 -13.29 -6.46
CA ARG A 13 -3.33 -12.15 -7.39
C ARG A 13 -3.59 -10.85 -6.63
N LEU A 14 -4.53 -10.84 -5.71
CA LEU A 14 -4.86 -9.66 -4.89
C LEU A 14 -3.64 -9.19 -4.09
N LYS A 15 -2.89 -10.12 -3.49
CA LYS A 15 -1.64 -9.81 -2.77
C LYS A 15 -0.60 -9.16 -3.69
N ALA A 16 -0.43 -9.69 -4.91
CA ALA A 16 0.51 -9.12 -5.87
C ALA A 16 0.08 -7.72 -6.35
N GLU A 17 -1.21 -7.51 -6.60
CA GLU A 17 -1.77 -6.21 -6.97
C GLU A 17 -1.61 -5.18 -5.85
N LEU A 18 -1.85 -5.58 -4.59
CA LEU A 18 -1.65 -4.72 -3.41
C LEU A 18 -0.18 -4.30 -3.27
N ALA A 19 0.76 -5.24 -3.38
CA ALA A 19 2.19 -4.96 -3.32
C ALA A 19 2.64 -4.00 -4.45
N LYS A 20 2.12 -4.19 -5.67
CA LYS A 20 2.39 -3.31 -6.81
C LYS A 20 1.86 -1.90 -6.58
N SER A 21 0.62 -1.77 -6.11
CA SER A 21 -0.01 -0.49 -5.80
C SER A 21 0.79 0.26 -4.72
N ASN A 22 1.18 -0.45 -3.66
CA ASN A 22 1.92 0.14 -2.55
C ASN A 22 3.31 0.67 -3.01
N ARG A 23 3.99 -0.06 -3.90
CA ARG A 23 5.25 0.42 -4.50
C ARG A 23 5.04 1.67 -5.35
N ALA A 24 4.00 1.71 -6.19
CA ALA A 24 3.72 2.87 -7.04
C ALA A 24 3.43 4.14 -6.23
N VAL A 25 2.67 4.02 -5.13
CA VAL A 25 2.41 5.14 -4.22
C VAL A 25 3.70 5.63 -3.56
N LYS A 26 4.59 4.72 -3.12
CA LYS A 26 5.90 5.08 -2.56
C LYS A 26 6.77 5.85 -3.52
N ASP A 27 6.86 5.39 -4.76
CA ASP A 27 7.69 6.03 -5.78
C ASP A 27 7.16 7.42 -6.12
N ALA A 28 5.83 7.59 -6.21
CA ALA A 28 5.20 8.90 -6.39
C ALA A 28 5.50 9.85 -5.23
N LEU A 29 5.38 9.39 -3.97
CA LEU A 29 5.73 10.21 -2.80
C LEU A 29 7.20 10.63 -2.81
N ARG A 30 8.11 9.71 -3.14
CA ARG A 30 9.55 10.03 -3.23
C ARG A 30 9.84 11.07 -4.31
N ALA A 31 9.16 10.98 -5.45
CA ALA A 31 9.30 11.96 -6.52
C ALA A 31 8.84 13.36 -6.06
N VAL A 32 7.72 13.45 -5.34
CA VAL A 32 7.24 14.73 -4.79
C VAL A 32 8.16 15.26 -3.68
N ASP A 33 8.63 14.40 -2.77
CA ASP A 33 9.60 14.77 -1.73
C ASP A 33 10.89 15.33 -2.35
N SER A 34 11.37 14.69 -3.43
CA SER A 34 12.55 15.17 -4.17
C SER A 34 12.29 16.52 -4.82
N ALA A 35 11.14 16.67 -5.51
CA ALA A 35 10.77 17.92 -6.17
C ALA A 35 10.64 19.08 -5.17
N LEU A 36 10.06 18.83 -3.99
CA LEU A 36 9.95 19.79 -2.90
C LEU A 36 11.32 20.27 -2.41
N ARG A 37 12.26 19.34 -2.19
CA ARG A 37 13.61 19.68 -1.72
C ARG A 37 14.43 20.49 -2.72
N THR A 38 14.22 20.25 -4.01
CA THR A 38 14.98 20.92 -5.07
C THR A 38 14.39 22.25 -5.50
N ALA A 39 13.16 22.53 -5.12
CA ALA A 39 12.46 23.69 -5.61
C ALA A 39 12.67 24.87 -4.66
N ASP A 40 12.90 26.04 -5.26
CA ASP A 40 13.18 27.28 -4.54
C ASP A 40 11.85 27.99 -4.23
N TRP A 41 11.19 27.55 -3.15
CA TRP A 41 9.89 28.09 -2.77
C TRP A 41 10.03 29.11 -1.63
N ASN A 42 9.83 30.39 -1.95
CA ASN A 42 9.92 31.49 -0.98
C ASN A 42 8.57 32.12 -0.58
N ASP A 43 7.43 31.52 -0.93
CA ASP A 43 6.09 32.09 -0.67
C ASP A 43 5.29 31.35 0.44
N ALA A 44 4.16 31.93 0.87
CA ALA A 44 3.30 31.31 1.89
C ALA A 44 2.55 30.05 1.40
N ASN A 45 2.35 29.91 0.09
CA ASN A 45 1.70 28.75 -0.50
C ASN A 45 2.59 27.50 -0.42
N SER A 46 3.91 27.67 -0.43
CA SER A 46 4.88 26.59 -0.28
C SER A 46 4.76 25.87 1.06
N LYS A 47 4.70 26.63 2.16
CA LYS A 47 4.51 26.07 3.51
C LYS A 47 3.17 25.34 3.64
N SER A 48 2.11 25.89 3.03
CA SER A 48 0.79 25.25 3.01
C SER A 48 0.85 23.92 2.26
N PHE A 49 1.48 23.90 1.09
CA PHE A 49 1.69 22.68 0.31
C PHE A 49 2.57 21.66 1.04
N GLU A 50 3.68 22.07 1.64
CA GLU A 50 4.56 21.20 2.44
C GLU A 50 3.79 20.54 3.59
N ASN A 51 2.96 21.31 4.30
CA ASN A 51 2.12 20.77 5.37
C ASN A 51 1.07 19.78 4.85
N THR A 52 0.39 20.10 3.75
CA THR A 52 -0.57 19.18 3.10
C THR A 52 0.11 17.91 2.61
N PHE A 53 1.31 18.03 2.04
CA PHE A 53 2.09 16.90 1.56
C PHE A 53 2.60 16.03 2.72
N ALA A 54 3.07 16.65 3.80
CA ALA A 54 3.45 15.93 5.02
C ALA A 54 2.26 15.16 5.62
N ALA A 55 1.05 15.74 5.62
CA ALA A 55 -0.16 15.06 6.04
C ALA A 55 -0.53 13.88 5.12
N ALA A 56 -0.40 14.05 3.79
CA ALA A 56 -0.60 12.98 2.82
C ALA A 56 0.39 11.82 3.05
N ARG A 57 1.66 12.14 3.30
CA ARG A 57 2.70 11.16 3.60
C ARG A 57 2.40 10.36 4.88
N ARG A 58 1.88 11.00 5.93
CA ARG A 58 1.43 10.28 7.15
C ARG A 58 0.27 9.33 6.86
N LYS A 59 -0.71 9.74 6.04
CA LYS A 59 -1.82 8.86 5.63
C LYS A 59 -1.34 7.66 4.83
N VAL A 60 -0.38 7.85 3.92
CA VAL A 60 0.23 6.75 3.17
C VAL A 60 1.02 5.82 4.09
N ALA A 61 1.75 6.35 5.06
CA ALA A 61 2.43 5.49 6.05
C ALA A 61 1.44 4.64 6.87
N GLY A 62 0.25 5.18 7.19
CA GLY A 62 -0.85 4.41 7.77
C GLY A 62 -1.36 3.31 6.83
N PHE A 63 -1.65 3.68 5.57
CA PHE A 63 -2.05 2.71 4.55
C PHE A 63 -0.99 1.62 4.32
N GLU A 64 0.29 1.93 4.44
CA GLU A 64 1.37 0.94 4.36
C GLU A 64 1.31 -0.08 5.50
N ALA A 65 1.07 0.38 6.73
CA ALA A 65 0.93 -0.51 7.88
C ALA A 65 -0.27 -1.45 7.68
N ASP A 66 -1.40 -0.90 7.25
CA ASP A 66 -2.62 -1.66 6.95
C ASP A 66 -2.40 -2.65 5.79
N ALA A 67 -1.68 -2.24 4.75
CA ALA A 67 -1.34 -3.11 3.62
C ALA A 67 -0.42 -4.27 4.05
N VAL A 68 0.56 -4.02 4.92
CA VAL A 68 1.43 -5.08 5.48
C VAL A 68 0.63 -6.05 6.33
N GLU A 69 -0.30 -5.54 7.14
CA GLU A 69 -1.18 -6.40 7.94
C GLU A 69 -2.10 -7.24 7.04
N MET A 70 -2.67 -6.64 6.00
CA MET A 70 -3.47 -7.34 4.99
C MET A 70 -2.64 -8.40 4.27
N GLU A 71 -1.42 -8.11 3.84
CA GLU A 71 -0.53 -9.11 3.22
C GLU A 71 -0.25 -10.30 4.13
N ARG A 72 -0.05 -10.06 5.44
CA ARG A 72 0.13 -11.11 6.45
C ARG A 72 -1.14 -11.92 6.67
N PHE A 73 -2.30 -11.27 6.66
CA PHE A 73 -3.59 -11.95 6.74
C PHE A 73 -3.81 -12.86 5.52
N LEU A 74 -3.63 -12.33 4.30
CA LEU A 74 -3.76 -13.09 3.06
C LEU A 74 -2.78 -14.27 3.01
N ALA A 75 -1.54 -14.09 3.48
CA ALA A 75 -0.57 -15.17 3.59
C ALA A 75 -1.02 -16.30 4.53
N ARG A 76 -1.64 -15.95 5.68
CA ARG A 76 -2.22 -16.93 6.61
C ARG A 76 -3.40 -17.68 5.99
N VAL A 77 -4.29 -16.98 5.29
CA VAL A 77 -5.43 -17.58 4.58
C VAL A 77 -4.95 -18.58 3.51
N ILE A 78 -3.94 -18.21 2.71
CA ILE A 78 -3.36 -19.09 1.70
C ILE A 78 -2.72 -20.34 2.36
N ALA A 79 -1.97 -20.17 3.44
CA ALA A 79 -1.34 -21.28 4.15
C ALA A 79 -2.39 -22.27 4.71
N GLN A 80 -3.47 -21.74 5.29
CA GLN A 80 -4.58 -22.55 5.79
C GLN A 80 -5.29 -23.30 4.65
N ALA A 81 -5.62 -22.63 3.54
CA ALA A 81 -6.25 -23.25 2.38
C ALA A 81 -5.39 -24.40 1.80
N LYS A 82 -4.07 -24.18 1.67
CA LYS A 82 -3.12 -25.22 1.23
C LYS A 82 -3.07 -26.40 2.19
N SER A 83 -3.09 -26.15 3.50
CA SER A 83 -3.10 -27.22 4.52
C SER A 83 -4.38 -28.07 4.52
N MET A 84 -5.48 -27.53 4.00
CA MET A 84 -6.77 -28.22 3.89
C MET A 84 -6.95 -28.96 2.55
N GLY A 85 -5.92 -29.02 1.70
CA GLY A 85 -5.96 -29.74 0.42
C GLY A 85 -6.57 -28.98 -0.75
N ALA A 86 -6.81 -27.67 -0.62
CA ALA A 86 -7.18 -26.83 -1.75
C ALA A 86 -5.98 -26.70 -2.71
N LYS A 87 -6.17 -27.16 -3.96
CA LYS A 87 -5.22 -26.96 -5.07
C LYS A 87 -5.52 -25.67 -5.82
#